data_AF-A0A3N5HJP8-F1
#
_entry.id   AF-A0A3N5HJP8-F1
#
_cell.length_a   1.000
_cell.length_b   1.000
_cell.length_c   1.000
_cell.angle_alpha   90.00
_cell.angle_beta   90.00
_cell.angle_gamma   90.00
#
_symmetry.space_group_name_H-M   'P 1'
#
loop_
_entity.id
_entity.type
_entity.pdbx_description
1 polymer ?
#
loop_
_entity_poly.entity_id
_entity_poly.type
_entity_poly.pdbx_seq_one_letter_code
_entity_poly.pdbx_strand_id
1 'polypeptide(L)'
;MPEPAPGQFTVLNDSMFIVSAVSLNHRIPSFAYSLEEQFHINVNKQKLREANLPVGAWLKDVKQYIWQGLPDEFRFTAVLYDKHHRAEREFILGEVKERFCTISRGQKIAYVVDARFDEENEAKIIALARGADILYCESPYLDVDADKAFDRYHLTARQAGLMARKAQVRDLVVFHFSPRYTGRGEELEREAMDEFKKTEEEAS
;
A
#
# COMPACT_ATOMS: atom_id res chain seq x y z
N MET A 1 -6.63 -16.74 3.66
CA MET A 1 -6.91 -15.30 3.50
C MET A 1 -7.48 -14.82 4.83
N PRO A 2 -6.96 -13.75 5.45
CA PRO A 2 -7.68 -13.12 6.56
C PRO A 2 -9.08 -12.69 6.07
N GLU A 3 -10.09 -12.76 6.93
CA GLU A 3 -11.43 -12.28 6.60
C GLU A 3 -11.40 -10.76 6.35
N PRO A 4 -12.20 -10.24 5.39
CA PRO A 4 -12.28 -8.81 5.15
C PRO A 4 -12.78 -8.08 6.41
N ALA A 5 -12.30 -6.86 6.63
CA ALA A 5 -12.74 -6.05 7.74
C ALA A 5 -14.27 -5.84 7.71
N PRO A 6 -14.95 -5.68 8.87
CA PRO A 6 -16.38 -5.39 8.89
C PRO A 6 -16.73 -4.19 8.01
N GLY A 7 -17.56 -4.42 6.98
CA GLY A 7 -17.97 -3.37 6.03
C GLY A 7 -16.93 -3.01 4.96
N GLN A 8 -15.84 -3.76 4.83
CA GLN A 8 -14.88 -3.63 3.73
C GLN A 8 -15.47 -4.15 2.41
N PHE A 9 -15.21 -3.44 1.33
CA PHE A 9 -15.60 -3.82 -0.03
C PHE A 9 -14.49 -3.52 -1.04
N THR A 10 -14.49 -4.25 -2.16
CA THR A 10 -13.54 -4.04 -3.25
C THR A 10 -13.98 -2.89 -4.14
N VAL A 11 -13.12 -1.91 -4.33
CA VAL A 11 -13.32 -0.76 -5.24
C VAL A 11 -12.81 -1.08 -6.63
N LEU A 12 -11.64 -1.69 -6.72
CA LEU A 12 -11.00 -2.09 -7.97
C LEU A 12 -10.32 -3.44 -7.78
N ASN A 13 -10.57 -4.35 -8.72
CA ASN A 13 -9.90 -5.63 -8.80
C ASN A 13 -9.13 -5.67 -10.13
N ASP A 14 -7.82 -5.42 -10.07
CA ASP A 14 -6.91 -5.52 -11.21
C ASP A 14 -6.02 -6.77 -11.07
N SER A 15 -5.53 -7.25 -12.21
CA SER A 15 -4.51 -8.31 -12.26
C SER A 15 -3.25 -7.99 -11.45
N MET A 16 -2.85 -6.71 -11.35
CA MET A 16 -1.65 -6.28 -10.63
C MET A 16 -1.92 -6.08 -9.13
N PHE A 17 -3.08 -5.53 -8.77
CA PHE A 17 -3.40 -5.14 -7.40
C PHE A 17 -4.90 -5.07 -7.13
N ILE A 18 -5.27 -5.12 -5.85
CA ILE A 18 -6.64 -4.94 -5.38
C ILE A 18 -6.71 -3.63 -4.57
N VAL A 19 -7.73 -2.81 -4.84
CA VAL A 19 -8.07 -1.67 -4.00
C VAL A 19 -9.32 -2.01 -3.21
N SER A 20 -9.21 -2.02 -1.89
CA SER A 20 -10.33 -2.16 -0.97
C SER A 20 -10.61 -0.85 -0.25
N ALA A 21 -11.87 -0.64 0.13
CA ALA A 21 -12.27 0.49 0.96
C ALA A 21 -13.16 0.04 2.11
N VAL A 22 -13.20 0.86 3.17
CA VAL A 22 -14.15 0.74 4.27
C VAL A 22 -14.68 2.13 4.61
N SER A 23 -15.99 2.21 4.89
CA SER A 23 -16.63 3.46 5.30
C SER A 23 -16.33 3.74 6.78
N LEU A 24 -15.79 4.93 7.02
CA LEU A 24 -15.48 5.50 8.32
C LEU A 24 -16.44 6.65 8.64
N ASN A 25 -16.63 6.89 9.93
CA ASN A 25 -17.39 8.03 10.39
C ASN A 25 -16.47 9.23 10.68
N HIS A 26 -16.71 10.35 10.01
CA HIS A 26 -16.09 11.65 10.28
C HIS A 26 -17.19 12.73 10.34
N ARG A 27 -18.31 12.45 11.06
CA ARG A 27 -19.61 13.17 11.01
C ARG A 27 -20.36 12.97 9.69
N ILE A 28 -19.65 12.94 8.58
CA ILE A 28 -20.11 12.47 7.28
C ILE A 28 -19.36 11.18 6.91
N PRO A 29 -19.88 10.38 5.97
CA PRO A 29 -19.14 9.24 5.43
C PRO A 29 -17.79 9.68 4.86
N SER A 30 -16.73 9.04 5.33
CA SER A 30 -15.36 9.12 4.82
C SER A 30 -14.91 7.71 4.48
N PHE A 31 -13.88 7.55 3.64
CA PHE A 31 -13.38 6.23 3.26
C PHE A 31 -11.90 6.09 3.56
N ALA A 32 -11.54 4.98 4.20
CA ALA A 32 -10.17 4.50 4.22
C ALA A 32 -9.97 3.49 3.10
N TYR A 33 -8.77 3.47 2.53
CA TYR A 33 -8.41 2.60 1.42
C TYR A 33 -7.22 1.72 1.77
N SER A 34 -7.17 0.53 1.17
CA SER A 34 -5.94 -0.24 1.04
C SER A 34 -5.71 -0.59 -0.42
N LEU A 35 -4.44 -0.55 -0.83
CA LEU A 35 -3.96 -1.05 -2.10
C LEU A 35 -3.02 -2.21 -1.80
N GLU A 36 -3.31 -3.39 -2.33
CA GLU A 36 -2.52 -4.59 -2.15
C GLU A 36 -2.11 -5.16 -3.51
N GLU A 37 -0.82 -5.06 -3.82
CA GLU A 37 -0.25 -5.74 -4.99
C GLU A 37 -0.29 -7.25 -4.78
N GLN A 38 -0.68 -8.01 -5.82
CA GLN A 38 -0.68 -9.47 -5.72
C GLN A 38 0.74 -10.01 -5.53
N PHE A 39 1.67 -9.51 -6.35
CA PHE A 39 3.10 -9.78 -6.27
C PHE A 39 3.88 -8.76 -7.12
N HIS A 40 5.15 -8.58 -6.77
CA HIS A 40 6.02 -7.66 -7.47
C HIS A 40 6.90 -8.40 -8.50
N ILE A 41 7.01 -7.85 -9.72
CA ILE A 41 7.84 -8.41 -10.80
C ILE A 41 9.02 -7.47 -11.08
N ASN A 42 10.20 -7.90 -10.67
CA ASN A 42 11.45 -7.24 -11.06
C ASN A 42 12.02 -7.88 -12.33
N VAL A 43 12.52 -7.05 -13.26
CA VAL A 43 13.15 -7.53 -14.50
C VAL A 43 14.66 -7.33 -14.40
N ASN A 44 15.41 -8.42 -14.56
CA ASN A 44 16.86 -8.41 -14.53
C ASN A 44 17.42 -7.86 -15.84
N LYS A 45 17.69 -6.55 -15.84
CA LYS A 45 18.27 -5.81 -16.98
C LYS A 45 19.66 -6.31 -17.39
N GLN A 46 20.42 -6.91 -16.47
CA GLN A 46 21.72 -7.49 -16.80
C GLN A 46 21.55 -8.75 -17.66
N LYS A 47 20.71 -9.69 -17.22
CA LYS A 47 20.42 -10.92 -17.98
C LYS A 47 19.81 -10.63 -19.36
N LEU A 48 18.97 -9.59 -19.47
CA LEU A 48 18.46 -9.15 -20.77
C LEU A 48 19.58 -8.69 -21.71
N ARG A 49 20.53 -7.89 -21.19
CA ARG A 49 21.69 -7.44 -21.98
C ARG A 49 22.59 -8.60 -22.41
N GLU A 50 22.86 -9.54 -21.51
CA GLU A 50 23.62 -10.76 -21.83
C GLU A 50 22.94 -11.62 -22.91
N ALA A 51 21.60 -11.57 -22.98
CA ALA A 51 20.80 -12.24 -24.02
C ALA A 51 20.59 -11.39 -25.29
N ASN A 52 21.22 -10.23 -25.42
CA ASN A 52 21.01 -9.26 -26.51
C ASN A 52 19.54 -8.85 -26.70
N LEU A 53 18.79 -8.71 -25.61
CA LEU A 53 17.40 -8.25 -25.62
C LEU A 53 17.31 -6.80 -25.12
N PRO A 54 16.69 -5.88 -25.88
CA PRO A 54 16.53 -4.50 -25.44
C PRO A 54 15.47 -4.39 -24.34
N VAL A 55 15.70 -3.47 -23.40
CA VAL A 55 14.66 -3.05 -22.45
C VAL A 55 13.68 -2.16 -23.21
N GLY A 56 12.39 -2.50 -23.20
CA GLY A 56 11.38 -1.75 -23.94
C GLY A 56 9.95 -2.08 -23.54
N ALA A 57 9.01 -1.56 -24.32
CA ALA A 57 7.57 -1.66 -24.05
C ALA A 57 7.08 -3.11 -23.92
N TRP A 58 7.66 -4.06 -24.65
CA TRP A 58 7.30 -5.49 -24.60
C TRP A 58 7.39 -6.11 -23.20
N LEU A 59 8.25 -5.57 -22.32
CA LEU A 59 8.34 -6.03 -20.93
C LEU A 59 7.11 -5.67 -20.11
N LYS A 60 6.36 -4.63 -20.52
CA LYS A 60 5.06 -4.30 -19.91
C LYS A 60 4.04 -5.40 -20.19
N ASP A 61 4.00 -5.89 -21.42
CA ASP A 61 3.10 -6.97 -21.82
C ASP A 61 3.46 -8.27 -21.10
N VAL A 62 4.76 -8.59 -21.00
CA VAL A 62 5.25 -9.73 -20.20
C VAL A 62 4.74 -9.65 -18.75
N LYS A 63 4.88 -8.49 -18.10
CA LYS A 63 4.37 -8.32 -16.73
C LYS A 63 2.86 -8.50 -16.67
N GLN A 64 2.11 -7.95 -17.64
CA GLN A 64 0.67 -8.10 -17.74
C GLN A 64 0.26 -9.58 -17.85
N TYR A 65 0.93 -10.36 -18.69
CA TYR A 65 0.67 -11.79 -18.85
C TYR A 65 0.93 -12.58 -17.58
N ILE A 66 2.00 -12.24 -16.85
CA ILE A 66 2.32 -12.86 -15.56
C ILE A 66 1.23 -12.51 -14.53
N TRP A 67 0.82 -11.24 -14.42
CA TRP A 67 -0.25 -10.81 -13.51
C TRP A 67 -1.61 -11.43 -13.83
N GLN A 68 -1.91 -11.66 -15.12
CA GLN A 68 -3.12 -12.36 -15.55
C GLN A 68 -3.08 -13.87 -15.27
N GLY A 69 -1.93 -14.41 -14.87
CA GLY A 69 -1.76 -15.84 -14.62
C GLY A 69 -1.81 -16.68 -15.90
N LEU A 70 -1.39 -16.12 -17.05
CA LEU A 70 -1.29 -16.90 -18.27
C LEU A 70 -0.28 -18.06 -18.10
N PRO A 71 -0.54 -19.23 -18.71
CA PRO A 71 0.29 -20.41 -18.54
C PRO A 71 1.71 -20.20 -19.08
N ASP A 72 2.68 -20.93 -18.53
CA ASP A 72 4.09 -20.78 -18.90
C ASP A 72 4.35 -21.11 -20.39
N GLU A 73 3.51 -21.94 -21.02
CA GLU A 73 3.54 -22.27 -22.45
C GLU A 73 3.00 -21.17 -23.36
N PHE A 74 2.45 -20.09 -22.80
CA PHE A 74 1.86 -18.99 -23.57
C PHE A 74 2.90 -18.37 -24.49
N ARG A 75 2.58 -18.35 -25.79
CA ARG A 75 3.40 -17.75 -26.85
C ARG A 75 2.90 -16.37 -27.19
N PHE A 76 3.83 -15.43 -27.32
CA PHE A 76 3.52 -14.07 -27.75
C PHE A 76 4.62 -13.51 -28.65
N THR A 77 4.22 -12.64 -29.57
CA THR A 77 5.14 -11.90 -30.43
C THR A 77 5.38 -10.52 -29.85
N ALA A 78 6.64 -10.20 -29.56
CA ALA A 78 7.04 -8.88 -29.10
C ALA A 78 7.79 -8.12 -30.20
N VAL A 79 7.49 -6.82 -30.29
CA VAL A 79 8.25 -5.89 -31.12
C VAL A 79 9.42 -5.35 -30.29
N LEU A 80 10.63 -5.70 -30.69
CA LEU A 80 11.88 -5.23 -30.09
C LEU A 80 12.36 -4.00 -30.84
N TYR A 81 12.68 -2.95 -30.09
CA TYR A 81 13.28 -1.73 -30.61
C TYR A 81 14.70 -1.59 -30.06
N ASP A 82 15.68 -1.53 -30.95
CA ASP A 82 17.06 -1.14 -30.62
C ASP A 82 17.52 -0.09 -31.62
N LYS A 83 17.79 1.13 -31.15
CA LYS A 83 18.31 2.38 -31.79
C LYS A 83 18.00 2.65 -33.27
N HIS A 84 18.11 1.70 -34.18
CA HIS A 84 17.81 1.80 -35.62
C HIS A 84 17.04 0.60 -36.21
N HIS A 85 16.74 -0.44 -35.43
CA HIS A 85 16.14 -1.68 -35.89
C HIS A 85 14.86 -2.01 -35.10
N ARG A 86 13.79 -2.27 -35.85
CA ARG A 86 12.57 -2.92 -35.36
C ARG A 86 12.64 -4.38 -35.76
N ALA A 87 12.53 -5.28 -34.80
CA ALA A 87 12.46 -6.71 -35.05
C ALA A 87 11.26 -7.30 -34.30
N GLU A 88 10.57 -8.24 -34.92
CA GLU A 88 9.52 -9.02 -34.26
C GLU A 88 10.10 -10.37 -33.89
N ARG A 89 9.82 -10.80 -32.65
CA ARG A 89 10.32 -12.07 -32.13
C ARG A 89 9.24 -12.74 -31.31
N GLU A 90 9.06 -14.04 -31.53
CA GLU A 90 8.21 -14.89 -30.70
C GLU A 90 8.95 -15.29 -29.42
N PHE A 91 8.23 -15.29 -28.30
CA PHE A 91 8.70 -15.70 -26.98
C PHE A 91 7.70 -16.66 -26.34
N ILE A 92 8.21 -17.46 -25.39
CA ILE A 92 7.42 -18.28 -24.48
C ILE A 92 7.47 -17.62 -23.10
N LEU A 93 6.31 -17.41 -22.46
CA LEU A 93 6.20 -16.64 -21.22
C LEU A 93 7.04 -17.24 -20.08
N GLY A 94 6.98 -18.56 -19.89
CA GLY A 94 7.72 -19.27 -18.85
C GLY A 94 9.23 -19.07 -18.96
N GLU A 95 9.77 -19.15 -20.18
CA GLU A 95 11.21 -18.93 -20.42
C GLU A 95 11.63 -17.50 -20.08
N VAL A 96 10.81 -16.51 -20.45
CA VAL A 96 11.09 -15.09 -20.14
C VAL A 96 11.02 -14.87 -18.63
N LYS A 97 10.00 -15.40 -17.97
CA LYS A 97 9.77 -15.30 -16.52
C LYS A 97 10.93 -15.93 -15.74
N GLU A 98 11.31 -17.16 -16.06
CA GLU A 98 12.40 -17.88 -15.38
C GLU A 98 13.76 -17.19 -15.59
N ARG A 99 14.05 -16.79 -16.82
CA ARG A 99 15.38 -16.26 -17.16
C ARG A 99 15.55 -14.82 -16.73
N PHE A 100 14.53 -13.98 -16.88
CA PHE A 100 14.68 -12.52 -16.77
C PHE A 100 13.87 -11.88 -15.65
N CYS A 101 12.96 -12.59 -14.99
CA CYS A 101 12.15 -12.03 -13.92
C CYS A 101 12.52 -12.58 -12.54
N THR A 102 12.21 -11.80 -11.52
CA THR A 102 12.17 -12.25 -10.12
C THR A 102 10.83 -11.82 -9.55
N ILE A 103 10.08 -12.79 -9.03
CA ILE A 103 8.78 -12.57 -8.42
C ILE A 103 8.97 -12.55 -6.91
N SER A 104 8.56 -11.47 -6.27
CA SER A 104 8.61 -11.30 -4.81
C SER A 104 7.23 -10.94 -4.26
N ARG A 105 7.11 -10.91 -2.93
CA ARG A 105 5.88 -10.43 -2.26
C ARG A 105 5.49 -9.05 -2.79
N GLY A 106 4.20 -8.85 -3.02
CA GLY A 106 3.64 -7.54 -3.35
C GLY A 106 3.70 -6.60 -2.15
N GLN A 107 3.53 -5.32 -2.42
CA GLN A 107 3.39 -4.30 -1.38
C GLN A 107 1.92 -4.06 -1.01
N LYS A 108 1.67 -3.82 0.28
CA LYS A 108 0.38 -3.37 0.78
C LYS A 108 0.50 -1.99 1.41
N ILE A 109 -0.33 -1.05 0.97
CA ILE A 109 -0.41 0.30 1.54
C ILE A 109 -1.83 0.51 2.06
N ALA A 110 -1.96 1.14 3.23
CA ALA A 110 -3.23 1.61 3.76
C ALA A 110 -3.22 3.14 3.89
N TYR A 111 -4.38 3.76 3.66
CA TYR A 111 -4.52 5.22 3.60
C TYR A 111 -5.81 5.65 4.32
N VAL A 112 -5.65 6.39 5.41
CA VAL A 112 -6.72 6.88 6.29
C VAL A 112 -6.60 8.40 6.36
N VAL A 113 -7.62 9.12 5.87
CA VAL A 113 -7.64 10.59 5.85
C VAL A 113 -8.44 11.14 7.00
N ASP A 114 -9.76 11.12 6.96
CA ASP A 114 -10.57 11.77 8.01
C ASP A 114 -11.39 10.71 8.75
N ALA A 115 -11.20 10.61 10.05
CA ALA A 115 -11.84 9.61 10.90
C ALA A 115 -11.97 10.10 12.35
N ARG A 116 -13.16 9.93 12.95
CA ARG A 116 -13.29 10.09 14.39
C ARG A 116 -12.71 8.87 15.10
N PHE A 117 -12.14 9.08 16.27
CA PHE A 117 -11.70 7.98 17.12
C PHE A 117 -12.89 7.40 17.90
N ASP A 118 -13.27 6.18 17.56
CA ASP A 118 -14.22 5.34 18.29
C ASP A 118 -13.90 3.85 18.05
N GLU A 119 -14.55 2.95 18.79
CA GLU A 119 -14.30 1.51 18.70
C GLU A 119 -14.57 0.93 17.29
N GLU A 120 -15.55 1.46 16.56
CA GLU A 120 -15.97 0.94 15.26
C GLU A 120 -14.96 1.33 14.16
N ASN A 121 -14.62 2.62 14.07
CA ASN A 121 -13.60 3.13 13.16
C ASN A 121 -12.24 2.53 13.48
N GLU A 122 -11.87 2.44 14.77
CA GLU A 122 -10.61 1.82 15.20
C GLU A 122 -10.54 0.37 14.69
N ALA A 123 -11.57 -0.44 14.92
CA ALA A 123 -11.61 -1.83 14.46
C ALA A 123 -11.50 -1.94 12.93
N LYS A 124 -12.23 -1.09 12.19
CA LYS A 124 -12.19 -1.04 10.71
C LYS A 124 -10.81 -0.66 10.18
N ILE A 125 -10.21 0.40 10.74
CA ILE A 125 -8.88 0.88 10.33
C ILE A 125 -7.83 -0.20 10.60
N ILE A 126 -7.83 -0.79 11.80
CA ILE A 126 -6.88 -1.84 12.17
C ILE A 126 -7.00 -3.06 11.26
N ALA A 127 -8.23 -3.49 10.96
CA ALA A 127 -8.46 -4.63 10.10
C ALA A 127 -8.05 -4.35 8.64
N LEU A 128 -8.38 -3.18 8.10
CA LEU A 128 -7.96 -2.76 6.75
C LEU A 128 -6.43 -2.69 6.62
N ALA A 129 -5.79 -2.04 7.59
CA ALA A 129 -4.34 -1.79 7.60
C ALA A 129 -3.50 -2.98 8.07
N ARG A 130 -4.13 -4.09 8.50
CA ARG A 130 -3.44 -5.26 9.04
C ARG A 130 -2.28 -5.70 8.13
N GLY A 131 -1.06 -5.71 8.69
CA GLY A 131 0.16 -6.15 8.02
C GLY A 131 0.58 -5.31 6.81
N ALA A 132 0.06 -4.08 6.67
CA ALA A 132 0.46 -3.18 5.61
C ALA A 132 1.96 -2.84 5.71
N ASP A 133 2.62 -2.73 4.56
CA ASP A 133 3.99 -2.23 4.49
C ASP A 133 4.05 -0.77 4.92
N ILE A 134 3.05 0.04 4.55
CA ILE A 134 2.95 1.44 4.96
C ILE A 134 1.50 1.78 5.30
N LEU A 135 1.28 2.38 6.45
CA LEU A 135 0.03 3.06 6.79
C LEU A 135 0.25 4.58 6.76
N TYR A 136 -0.48 5.24 5.89
CA TYR A 136 -0.66 6.69 5.94
C TYR A 136 -1.91 6.99 6.77
N CYS A 137 -1.76 7.74 7.86
CA CYS A 137 -2.87 8.04 8.77
C CYS A 137 -2.87 9.52 9.15
N GLU A 138 -4.04 10.13 9.24
CA GLU A 138 -4.12 11.49 9.75
C GLU A 138 -3.71 11.62 11.21
N SER A 139 -3.25 12.81 11.55
CA SER A 139 -2.94 13.22 12.92
C SER A 139 -3.03 14.75 13.07
N PRO A 140 -4.22 15.35 12.92
CA PRO A 140 -4.35 16.79 13.00
C PRO A 140 -4.02 17.36 14.39
N TYR A 141 -4.13 16.55 15.45
CA TYR A 141 -3.99 16.97 16.85
C TYR A 141 -3.00 16.14 17.65
N LEU A 142 -2.31 16.78 18.60
CA LEU A 142 -1.62 16.07 19.68
C LEU A 142 -2.62 15.54 20.70
N ASP A 143 -2.23 14.55 21.50
CA ASP A 143 -3.07 13.93 22.53
C ASP A 143 -3.51 14.94 23.61
N VAL A 144 -2.69 15.97 23.89
CA VAL A 144 -3.05 17.08 24.79
C VAL A 144 -4.27 17.87 24.34
N ASP A 145 -4.65 17.77 23.05
CA ASP A 145 -5.83 18.39 22.46
C ASP A 145 -6.87 17.33 22.03
N ALA A 146 -6.89 16.15 22.67
CA ALA A 146 -7.81 15.05 22.35
C ALA A 146 -9.29 15.46 22.34
N ASP A 147 -9.73 16.31 23.28
CA ASP A 147 -11.10 16.83 23.31
C ASP A 147 -11.45 17.58 22.02
N LYS A 148 -10.50 18.34 21.46
CA LYS A 148 -10.71 19.07 20.19
C LYS A 148 -10.71 18.14 19.00
N ALA A 149 -9.86 17.11 19.01
CA ALA A 149 -9.89 16.07 17.99
C ALA A 149 -11.27 15.40 17.97
N PHE A 150 -11.78 15.03 19.14
CA PHE A 150 -13.12 14.46 19.31
C PHE A 150 -14.23 15.38 18.79
N ASP A 151 -14.27 16.64 19.23
CA ASP A 151 -15.26 17.63 18.80
C ASP A 151 -15.24 17.90 17.29
N ARG A 152 -14.07 17.74 16.67
CA ARG A 152 -13.85 17.93 15.23
C ARG A 152 -13.89 16.62 14.44
N TYR A 153 -14.22 15.50 15.09
CA TYR A 153 -14.31 14.18 14.49
C TYR A 153 -12.99 13.66 13.89
N HIS A 154 -11.84 14.07 14.41
CA HIS A 154 -10.53 13.64 13.94
C HIS A 154 -9.79 12.75 14.94
N LEU A 155 -8.68 12.17 14.49
CA LEU A 155 -7.70 11.47 15.31
C LEU A 155 -6.69 12.40 15.99
N THR A 156 -6.05 11.89 17.04
CA THR A 156 -4.78 12.40 17.57
C THR A 156 -3.59 11.64 17.01
N ALA A 157 -2.39 12.22 17.07
CA ALA A 157 -1.13 11.58 16.71
C ALA A 157 -0.90 10.30 17.53
N ARG A 158 -1.14 10.34 18.84
CA ARG A 158 -1.13 9.13 19.69
C ARG A 158 -2.10 8.06 19.19
N GLN A 159 -3.34 8.40 18.83
CA GLN A 159 -4.32 7.43 18.33
C GLN A 159 -3.89 6.79 16.99
N ALA A 160 -3.31 7.58 16.08
CA ALA A 160 -2.74 7.06 14.83
C ALA A 160 -1.61 6.04 15.11
N GLY A 161 -0.70 6.36 16.04
CA GLY A 161 0.37 5.45 16.49
C GLY A 161 -0.17 4.16 17.10
N LEU A 162 -1.19 4.26 17.96
CA LEU A 162 -1.87 3.12 18.58
C LEU A 162 -2.46 2.17 17.52
N MET A 163 -3.20 2.71 16.56
CA MET A 163 -3.82 1.90 15.50
C MET A 163 -2.79 1.25 14.59
N ALA A 164 -1.72 1.97 14.24
CA ALA A 164 -0.61 1.43 13.46
C ALA A 164 0.04 0.23 14.15
N ARG A 165 0.31 0.35 15.46
CA ARG A 165 0.86 -0.73 16.28
C ARG A 165 -0.08 -1.92 16.32
N LYS A 166 -1.34 -1.69 16.68
CA LYS A 166 -2.37 -2.74 16.76
C LYS A 166 -2.56 -3.44 15.42
N ALA A 167 -2.40 -2.74 14.29
CA ALA A 167 -2.49 -3.29 12.94
C ALA A 167 -1.20 -4.02 12.48
N GLN A 168 -0.11 -3.95 13.24
CA GLN A 168 1.18 -4.56 12.91
C GLN A 168 1.68 -4.11 11.53
N VAL A 169 1.56 -2.82 11.24
CA VAL A 169 2.10 -2.23 10.02
C VAL A 169 3.63 -2.18 10.11
N ARG A 170 4.33 -2.22 8.99
CA ARG A 170 5.79 -2.08 9.01
C ARG A 170 6.21 -0.63 9.25
N ASP A 171 5.60 0.30 8.53
CA ASP A 171 5.92 1.73 8.61
C ASP A 171 4.62 2.56 8.81
N LEU A 172 4.71 3.60 9.64
CA LEU A 172 3.67 4.61 9.85
C LEU A 172 4.15 5.94 9.27
N VAL A 173 3.31 6.57 8.46
CA VAL A 173 3.50 7.94 7.98
C VAL A 173 2.28 8.75 8.39
N VAL A 174 2.48 9.79 9.18
CA VAL A 174 1.39 10.65 9.62
C VAL A 174 1.30 11.94 8.79
N PHE A 175 0.08 12.44 8.59
CA PHE A 175 -0.17 13.66 7.82
C PHE A 175 -1.41 14.41 8.31
N HIS A 176 -1.88 15.40 7.53
CA HIS A 176 -3.10 16.18 7.79
C HIS A 176 -3.02 17.02 9.07
N PHE A 177 -1.88 17.67 9.31
CA PHE A 177 -1.64 18.46 10.52
C PHE A 177 -2.53 19.70 10.58
N SER A 178 -3.13 19.95 11.75
CA SER A 178 -3.89 21.18 11.96
C SER A 178 -2.99 22.41 11.80
N PRO A 179 -3.45 23.51 11.15
CA PRO A 179 -2.72 24.77 11.08
C PRO A 179 -2.29 25.33 12.44
N ARG A 180 -2.92 24.89 13.53
CA ARG A 180 -2.50 25.22 14.90
C ARG A 180 -1.06 24.79 15.23
N TYR A 181 -0.58 23.74 14.59
CA TYR A 181 0.78 23.21 14.76
C TYR A 181 1.69 23.61 13.61
N THR A 182 1.40 24.72 12.91
CA THR A 182 2.30 25.27 11.89
C THR A 182 3.70 25.47 12.47
N GLY A 183 4.71 24.88 11.83
CA GLY A 183 6.10 24.89 12.31
C GLY A 183 6.41 23.90 13.44
N ARG A 184 5.44 23.06 13.84
CA ARG A 184 5.52 22.09 14.93
C ARG A 184 5.10 20.67 14.51
N GLY A 185 5.13 20.38 13.20
CA GLY A 185 4.76 19.06 12.65
C GLY A 185 5.58 17.91 13.23
N GLU A 186 6.86 18.15 13.51
CA GLU A 186 7.75 17.16 14.15
C GLU A 186 7.25 16.70 15.54
N GLU A 187 6.47 17.51 16.25
CA GLU A 187 5.89 17.10 17.52
C GLU A 187 4.79 16.04 17.33
N LEU A 188 3.98 16.17 16.28
CA LEU A 188 2.93 15.21 15.91
C LEU A 188 3.57 13.91 15.43
N GLU A 189 4.58 13.99 14.57
CA GLU A 189 5.34 12.84 14.10
C GLU A 189 5.99 12.08 15.26
N ARG A 190 6.62 12.80 16.19
CA ARG A 190 7.24 12.21 17.37
C ARG A 190 6.21 11.51 18.27
N GLU A 191 5.11 12.17 18.61
CA GLU A 191 4.07 11.57 19.47
C GLU A 191 3.47 10.30 18.85
N ALA A 192 3.18 10.33 17.54
CA ALA A 192 2.68 9.16 16.81
C ALA A 192 3.70 8.02 16.81
N MET A 193 4.98 8.34 16.58
CA MET A 193 6.03 7.33 16.51
C MET A 193 6.39 6.75 17.89
N ASP A 194 6.34 7.57 18.94
CA ASP A 194 6.55 7.14 20.32
C ASP A 194 5.47 6.12 20.72
N GLU A 195 4.20 6.38 20.39
CA GLU A 195 3.13 5.41 20.61
C GLU A 195 3.29 4.17 19.70
N PHE A 196 3.60 4.34 18.41
CA PHE A 196 3.76 3.23 17.48
C PHE A 196 4.85 2.23 17.90
N LYS A 197 5.94 2.71 18.51
CA LYS A 197 7.09 1.90 18.93
C LYS A 197 6.94 1.18 20.28
N LYS A 198 5.90 1.48 21.06
CA LYS A 198 5.68 0.81 22.37
C LYS A 198 5.59 -0.70 22.21
N THR A 199 6.20 -1.45 23.12
CA THR A 199 6.04 -2.90 23.19
C THR A 199 4.76 -3.25 23.96
N GLU A 200 4.26 -4.49 23.83
CA GLU A 200 3.04 -4.93 24.54
C GLU A 200 3.16 -4.82 26.07
N GLU A 201 4.38 -4.85 26.62
CA GLU A 201 4.66 -4.72 28.06
C GLU A 201 4.48 -3.29 28.60
N GLU A 202 4.60 -2.28 27.73
CA GLU A 202 4.53 -0.85 28.09
C GLU A 202 3.12 -0.25 27.88
N ALA A 203 2.17 -1.08 27.43
CA ALA A 203 0.82 -0.66 27.04
C ALA A 203 -0.27 -0.87 28.13
N SER A 204 0.11 -1.23 29.35
CA SER A 204 -0.79 -1.39 30.51
C SER A 204 -1.02 -0.09 31.29
#